data_AF-A0A5S4FLA3-F1
#
_entry.id   AF-A0A5S4FLA3-F1
#
_cell.length_a   1.000
_cell.length_b   1.000
_cell.length_c   1.000
_cell.angle_alpha   90.00
_cell.angle_beta   90.00
_cell.angle_gamma   90.00
#
_symmetry.space_group_name_H-M   'P 1'
#
loop_
_entity.id
_entity.type
_entity.pdbx_description
1 polymer ?
#
loop_
_entity_poly.entity_id
_entity_poly.type
_entity_poly.pdbx_seq_one_letter_code
_entity_poly.pdbx_strand_id
1 'polypeptide(L)'
;MGDFTLRLQVTDGALTVGIGPRTPPLDLIIERLAGHPIRELMSGSKTPNEVLHEGSLRVEGAPALPESSAVLRPSVHAGGEADQPA
;
A
#
# COMPACT_ATOMS: atom_id res chain seq x y z
N MET A 1 -1.88 -9.52 -22.03
CA MET A 1 -2.89 -8.97 -21.10
C MET A 1 -2.70 -7.47 -21.12
N GLY A 2 -3.75 -6.71 -21.45
CA GLY A 2 -3.64 -5.28 -21.72
C GLY A 2 -3.22 -4.48 -20.49
N ASP A 3 -2.46 -3.42 -20.74
CA ASP A 3 -2.14 -2.41 -19.75
C ASP A 3 -3.43 -1.77 -19.25
N PHE A 4 -3.58 -1.66 -17.93
CA PHE A 4 -4.69 -0.95 -17.31
C PHE A 4 -4.15 0.01 -16.26
N THR A 5 -4.83 1.15 -16.12
CA THR A 5 -4.50 2.17 -15.13
C THR A 5 -5.55 2.16 -14.03
N LEU A 6 -5.09 2.03 -12.79
CA LEU A 6 -5.91 2.22 -11.60
C LEU A 6 -5.75 3.65 -11.10
N ARG A 7 -6.86 4.28 -10.76
CA ARG A 7 -6.89 5.55 -10.04
C ARG A 7 -7.29 5.26 -8.60
N LEU A 8 -6.41 5.60 -7.67
CA LEU A 8 -6.68 5.55 -6.25
C LEU A 8 -6.79 6.98 -5.74
N GLN A 9 -7.85 7.26 -4.98
CA GLN A 9 -8.04 8.54 -4.32
C GLN A 9 -8.35 8.29 -2.85
N VAL A 10 -7.61 8.96 -1.97
CA VAL A 10 -7.91 8.99 -0.53
C VAL A 10 -8.49 10.36 -0.21
N THR A 11 -9.70 10.40 0.34
CA THR A 11 -10.38 11.64 0.71
C THR A 11 -11.16 11.38 2.00
N ASP A 12 -10.98 12.23 3.01
CA ASP A 12 -11.61 12.08 4.33
C ASP A 12 -11.45 10.67 4.95
N GLY A 13 -10.27 10.07 4.76
CA GLY A 13 -9.96 8.72 5.25
C GLY A 13 -10.61 7.58 4.46
N ALA A 14 -11.39 7.87 3.42
CA ALA A 14 -12.00 6.88 2.53
C ALA A 14 -11.12 6.64 1.29
N LEU A 15 -10.94 5.37 0.92
CA LEU A 15 -10.26 4.95 -0.31
C LEU A 15 -11.29 4.69 -1.42
N THR A 16 -11.17 5.43 -2.53
CA THR A 16 -11.93 5.20 -3.76
C THR A 16 -11.01 4.64 -4.84
N VAL A 17 -11.48 3.60 -5.55
CA VAL A 17 -10.74 2.97 -6.65
C VAL A 17 -11.54 3.09 -7.93
N GLY A 18 -10.91 3.56 -9.00
CA GLY A 18 -11.46 3.62 -10.34
C GLY A 18 -10.51 3.03 -11.38
N ILE A 19 -11.06 2.59 -12.51
CA ILE A 19 -10.29 2.18 -13.69
C ILE A 19 -10.48 3.25 -14.75
N GLY A 20 -9.41 3.70 -15.38
CA GLY A 20 -9.50 4.69 -16.43
C GLY A 20 -8.19 5.43 -16.69
N PRO A 21 -8.15 6.28 -17.72
CA PRO A 21 -6.95 6.98 -18.12
C PRO A 21 -6.42 7.91 -17.02
N ARG A 22 -5.10 8.14 -17.07
CA ARG A 22 -4.40 9.11 -16.22
C ARG A 22 -5.08 10.48 -16.36
N THR A 23 -5.72 10.96 -15.29
CA THR A 23 -6.36 12.28 -15.26
C THR A 23 -5.61 13.15 -14.26
N PRO A 24 -4.83 14.16 -14.70
CA PRO A 24 -4.17 15.10 -13.80
C PRO A 24 -5.19 15.94 -13.00
N PRO A 25 -4.83 16.44 -11.81
CA PRO A 25 -3.57 16.23 -11.10
C PRO A 25 -3.50 14.87 -10.40
N LEU A 26 -2.32 14.27 -10.35
CA LEU A 26 -2.03 13.06 -9.55
C LEU A 26 -0.84 13.37 -8.66
N ASP A 27 -0.99 13.13 -7.35
CA ASP A 27 0.07 13.35 -6.37
C ASP A 27 1.18 12.29 -6.47
N LEU A 28 0.81 11.08 -6.90
CA LEU A 28 1.69 9.92 -6.99
C LEU A 28 1.31 9.05 -8.19
N ILE A 29 2.32 8.60 -8.92
CA ILE A 29 2.20 7.62 -10.00
C ILE A 29 3.11 6.45 -9.67
N ILE A 30 2.55 5.25 -9.77
CA ILE A 30 3.27 4.01 -9.56
C ILE A 30 3.15 3.19 -10.84
N GLU A 31 4.28 2.93 -11.47
CA GLU A 31 4.38 2.14 -12.70
C GLU A 31 5.09 0.83 -12.42
N ARG A 32 4.47 -0.27 -12.84
CA ARG A 32 5.08 -1.60 -12.81
C ARG A 32 5.93 -1.78 -14.06
N LEU A 33 7.22 -2.04 -13.88
CA LEU A 33 8.16 -2.25 -14.99
C LEU A 33 8.43 -3.74 -15.26
N ALA A 34 8.49 -4.56 -14.22
CA ALA A 34 8.76 -6.00 -14.32
C ALA A 34 8.12 -6.79 -13.16
N GLY A 35 8.06 -8.12 -13.29
CA GLY A 35 7.65 -9.00 -12.17
C GLY A 35 6.23 -8.75 -11.67
N HIS A 36 5.93 -8.97 -10.38
CA HIS A 36 4.62 -8.69 -9.78
C HIS A 36 4.74 -7.88 -8.47
N PRO A 37 5.37 -6.69 -8.51
CA PRO A 37 5.82 -5.98 -7.32
C PRO A 37 4.66 -5.62 -6.38
N ILE A 38 3.48 -5.27 -6.91
CA ILE A 38 2.31 -4.97 -6.07
C ILE A 38 1.89 -6.20 -5.24
N ARG A 39 1.95 -7.41 -5.81
CA ARG A 39 1.62 -8.63 -5.08
C ARG A 39 2.67 -8.94 -4.01
N GLU A 40 3.95 -8.77 -4.35
CA GLU A 40 5.07 -9.00 -3.42
C GLU A 40 5.04 -8.02 -2.24
N LEU A 41 4.64 -6.77 -2.49
CA LEU A 41 4.39 -5.76 -1.46
C LEU A 41 3.19 -6.14 -0.59
N MET A 42 2.06 -6.54 -1.19
CA MET A 42 0.85 -6.94 -0.46
C MET A 42 1.06 -8.21 0.39
N SER A 43 1.91 -9.14 -0.05
CA SER A 43 2.25 -10.33 0.72
C SER A 43 3.33 -10.10 1.78
N GLY A 44 3.98 -8.93 1.78
CA GLY A 44 5.14 -8.64 2.62
C GLY A 44 6.40 -9.44 2.24
N SER A 45 6.43 -10.05 1.05
CA SER A 45 7.58 -10.81 0.56
C SER A 45 8.72 -9.91 0.12
N LYS A 46 8.42 -8.65 -0.22
CA LYS A 46 9.39 -7.58 -0.47
C LYS A 46 8.93 -6.28 0.17
N THR A 47 9.89 -5.43 0.49
CA THR A 47 9.69 -4.06 0.95
C THR A 47 9.63 -3.08 -0.23
N PRO A 48 9.06 -1.87 -0.03
CA PRO A 48 9.10 -0.80 -1.03
C PRO A 48 10.51 -0.48 -1.52
N ASN A 49 11.50 -0.45 -0.63
CA ASN A 49 12.88 -0.14 -1.00
C ASN A 49 13.50 -1.23 -1.88
N GLU A 50 13.21 -2.51 -1.63
CA GLU A 50 13.71 -3.60 -2.46
C GLU A 50 13.16 -3.54 -3.88
N VAL A 51 11.83 -3.38 -4.05
CA VAL A 51 11.23 -3.31 -5.39
C VAL A 51 11.66 -2.06 -6.18
N LEU A 52 11.95 -0.95 -5.49
CA LEU A 52 12.51 0.26 -6.08
C LEU A 52 13.97 0.04 -6.49
N HIS A 53 14.79 -0.55 -5.61
CA HIS A 53 16.20 -0.82 -5.89
C HIS A 53 16.39 -1.82 -7.04
N GLU A 54 15.55 -2.85 -7.11
CA GLU A 54 15.52 -3.82 -8.21
C GLU A 54 15.02 -3.22 -9.53
N GLY A 55 14.42 -2.03 -9.52
CA GLY A 55 13.84 -1.40 -10.70
C GLY A 55 12.58 -2.10 -11.24
N SER A 56 11.92 -2.93 -10.41
CA SER A 56 10.66 -3.57 -10.79
C SER A 56 9.46 -2.61 -10.72
N LEU A 57 9.62 -1.50 -9.99
CA LEU A 57 8.66 -0.44 -9.77
C LEU A 57 9.30 0.94 -10.02
N ARG A 58 8.58 1.84 -10.70
CA ARG A 58 8.93 3.26 -10.81
C ARG A 58 7.87 4.09 -10.10
N VAL A 59 8.32 5.12 -9.39
CA VAL A 59 7.44 6.06 -8.68
C VAL A 59 7.76 7.48 -9.13
N GLU A 60 6.72 8.23 -9.50
CA GLU A 60 6.81 9.65 -9.85
C GLU A 60 5.83 10.47 -9.01
N GLY A 61 6.18 11.72 -8.72
CA GLY A 61 5.39 12.60 -7.85
C GLY A 61 6.09 12.84 -6.52
N ALA A 62 5.47 13.64 -5.66
CA ALA A 62 5.97 13.92 -4.33
C ALA A 62 5.19 13.05 -3.35
N PRO A 63 5.64 11.82 -3.04
CA PRO A 63 5.07 11.12 -1.93
C PRO A 63 5.43 11.93 -0.69
N ALA A 64 4.44 12.51 -0.02
CA ALA A 64 4.56 12.65 1.42
C ALA A 64 4.62 11.21 1.97
N LEU A 65 5.80 10.59 1.89
CA LEU A 65 6.07 9.30 2.51
C LEU A 65 5.78 9.53 4.00
N PRO A 66 4.82 8.83 4.63
CA PRO A 66 4.89 8.70 6.06
C PRO A 66 6.18 7.90 6.33
N GLU A 67 7.23 8.57 6.78
CA GLU A 67 8.35 7.93 7.45
C GLU A 67 7.81 7.25 8.71
N SER A 68 7.30 6.03 8.57
CA SER A 68 6.97 5.16 9.69
C SER A 68 6.81 3.74 9.18
N SER A 69 7.90 2.99 9.29
CA SER A 69 7.90 1.54 9.48
C SER A 69 7.14 1.18 10.78
N ALA A 70 5.84 1.43 10.82
CA ALA A 70 4.97 1.01 11.92
C ALA A 70 4.27 -0.27 11.47
N VAL A 71 4.99 -1.38 11.66
CA VAL A 71 4.48 -2.69 12.01
C VAL A 71 2.97 -2.70 12.27
N LEU A 72 2.18 -3.15 11.29
CA LEU A 72 0.80 -3.61 11.52
C LEU A 72 0.88 -4.95 12.26
N ARG A 73 1.16 -4.90 13.56
CA ARG A 73 0.91 -6.05 14.44
C ARG A 73 -0.59 -6.13 14.67
N PRO A 74 -1.24 -7.27 14.37
CA PRO A 74 -2.60 -7.47 14.83
C PRO A 74 -2.59 -7.50 16.36
N SER A 75 -3.23 -6.52 16.99
CA SER A 75 -3.59 -6.57 18.40
C SER A 75 -4.66 -7.63 18.58
N VAL A 76 -4.26 -8.82 19.05
CA VAL A 76 -5.22 -9.77 19.62
C VAL A 76 -5.64 -9.22 20.99
N HIS A 77 -6.87 -8.71 21.05
CA HIS A 77 -7.53 -8.40 22.30
C HIS A 77 -7.93 -9.74 22.94
N ALA A 78 -7.08 -10.28 23.81
CA ALA A 78 -7.49 -11.34 24.71
C ALA A 78 -8.47 -10.71 25.71
N GLY A 79 -9.76 -10.90 25.43
CA GLY A 79 -10.85 -10.58 26.35
C GLY A 79 -10.62 -11.27 27.69
N GLY A 80 -10.95 -10.54 28.75
CA GLY A 80 -10.70 -10.95 30.12
C GLY A 80 -11.44 -12.22 30.51
N GLU A 81 -10.86 -12.91 31.48
CA GLU A 81 -11.61 -13.75 32.40
C GLU A 81 -11.40 -13.21 33.81
N ALA A 82 -12.52 -13.14 34.51
CA ALA A 82 -12.77 -12.32 35.67
C ALA A 82 -12.08 -12.87 36.93
N ASP A 83 -11.57 -11.94 37.70
CA ASP A 83 -11.62 -11.96 39.16
C ASP A 83 -13.00 -12.46 39.64
N GLN A 84 -13.04 -13.52 40.47
CA GLN A 84 -13.78 -13.54 41.75
C GLN A 84 -13.71 -14.92 42.49
N PRO A 85 -14.02 -14.96 43.80
CA PRO A 85 -13.27 -15.73 44.80
C PRO A 85 -14.05 -16.92 45.39
N ALA A 86 -13.35 -17.72 46.22
CA ALA A 86 -13.89 -18.43 47.39
C ALA A 86 -12.76 -18.70 48.39
#